data_AF-A0A1S0TM68-F1
#
_entry.id   AF-A0A1S0TM68-F1
#
_cell.length_a   1.000
_cell.length_b   1.000
_cell.length_c   1.000
_cell.angle_alpha   90.00
_cell.angle_beta   90.00
_cell.angle_gamma   90.00
#
_symmetry.space_group_name_H-M   'P 1'
#
loop_
_entity.id
_entity.type
_entity.pdbx_description
1 polymer ?
#
loop_
_entity_poly.entity_id
_entity_poly.type
_entity_poly.pdbx_seq_one_letter_code
_entity_poly.pdbx_strand_id
1 'polypeptide(L)'
;MYPKLFPLLQVRLERYRAADPQLTIRRLLRNDSVSLDLYRSKKEKLDLLDAALESCDGNVIIAVVLALERSLETSIFLDILKQKPVAACHYVAYLKDTKNFDQLTSTLLALNRTEEVALVLYSVACKKQPNERIAHLKKCLNVCTAVPSLEAFSKSVNEYINLLERQIVIEDADEALIKDDKDGKNKIFQQYPKTITLIGRPVLTTLYYSCLYHFDLPVNAYASPLSIKECFNITEKQYAWMAISALTSLKRWNDIERVLMSKKLLGGVKIHCPFAWRHLFTIISRDERPPKEILCKLLRAVPDISERQCLANQFPEASEITIECLVAQKDRVALSAFLAKLTPHTIEAYKALNALNNVTNRWKN
;
A
#
# COMPACT_ATOMS: atom_id res chain seq x y z
N MET A 1 -34.35 -65.41 45.39
CA MET A 1 -33.46 -65.52 44.20
C MET A 1 -34.04 -64.64 43.09
N TYR A 2 -33.69 -63.35 43.05
CA TYR A 2 -34.01 -62.44 41.94
C TYR A 2 -32.75 -61.62 41.58
N PRO A 3 -31.81 -62.16 40.77
CA PRO A 3 -30.56 -61.46 40.49
C PRO A 3 -30.54 -60.67 39.17
N LYS A 4 -31.70 -60.33 38.57
CA LYS A 4 -31.74 -59.74 37.21
C LYS A 4 -32.22 -58.29 37.08
N LEU A 5 -32.62 -57.63 38.17
CA LEU A 5 -33.11 -56.23 38.13
C LEU A 5 -32.03 -55.16 38.37
N PHE A 6 -30.86 -55.54 38.88
CA PHE A 6 -29.75 -54.61 39.13
C PHE A 6 -29.08 -54.05 37.85
N PRO A 7 -28.79 -54.86 36.80
CA PRO A 7 -28.05 -54.36 35.64
C PRO A 7 -28.84 -53.32 34.82
N LEU A 8 -30.15 -53.49 34.69
CA LEU A 8 -30.99 -52.61 33.87
C LEU A 8 -31.23 -51.24 34.52
N LEU A 9 -31.30 -51.18 35.85
CA LEU A 9 -31.35 -49.93 36.62
C LEU A 9 -30.01 -49.19 36.58
N GLN A 10 -28.90 -49.93 36.64
CA GLN A 10 -27.55 -49.39 36.54
C GLN A 10 -27.28 -48.82 35.13
N VAL A 11 -27.65 -49.55 34.07
CA VAL A 11 -27.60 -49.07 32.67
C VAL A 11 -28.53 -47.86 32.43
N ARG A 12 -29.67 -47.78 33.14
CA ARG A 12 -30.55 -46.59 33.10
C ARG A 12 -29.95 -45.39 33.82
N LEU A 13 -29.27 -45.58 34.95
CA LEU A 13 -28.60 -44.51 35.69
C LEU A 13 -27.32 -44.03 34.98
N GLU A 14 -26.61 -44.92 34.31
CA GLU A 14 -25.43 -44.63 33.47
C GLU A 14 -25.78 -43.74 32.27
N ARG A 15 -27.02 -43.78 31.77
CA ARG A 15 -27.47 -42.87 30.69
C ARG A 15 -27.55 -41.40 31.11
N TYR A 16 -27.58 -41.11 32.40
CA TYR A 16 -27.68 -39.75 32.95
C TYR A 16 -26.41 -39.27 33.64
N ARG A 17 -25.32 -40.03 33.55
CA ARG A 17 -24.01 -39.63 34.06
C ARG A 17 -23.05 -39.37 32.91
N ALA A 18 -22.14 -38.43 33.10
CA ALA A 18 -21.03 -38.24 32.18
C ALA A 18 -20.27 -39.57 32.05
N ALA A 19 -19.94 -39.95 30.82
CA ALA A 19 -19.02 -41.04 30.58
C ALA A 19 -17.61 -40.64 31.07
N ASP A 20 -16.72 -41.61 31.16
CA ASP A 20 -15.30 -41.30 31.37
C ASP A 20 -14.77 -40.36 30.25
N PRO A 21 -14.03 -39.30 30.58
CA PRO A 21 -13.45 -38.37 29.61
C PRO A 21 -12.79 -39.06 28.42
N GLN A 22 -11.92 -40.04 28.66
CA GLN A 22 -11.17 -40.72 27.61
C GLN A 22 -12.10 -41.52 26.68
N LEU A 23 -13.17 -42.09 27.23
CA LEU A 23 -14.20 -42.75 26.41
C LEU A 23 -14.96 -41.74 25.55
N THR A 24 -15.34 -40.58 26.09
CA THR A 24 -15.98 -39.50 25.31
C THR A 24 -15.08 -39.01 24.20
N ILE A 25 -13.79 -38.78 24.46
CA ILE A 25 -12.82 -38.35 23.45
C ILE A 25 -12.65 -39.41 22.35
N ARG A 26 -12.53 -40.70 22.69
CA ARG A 26 -12.47 -41.78 21.69
C ARG A 26 -13.70 -41.83 20.78
N ARG A 27 -14.88 -41.54 21.33
CA ARG A 27 -16.14 -41.45 20.55
C ARG A 27 -16.14 -40.24 19.64
N LEU A 28 -15.71 -39.07 20.13
CA LEU A 28 -15.55 -37.87 19.31
C LEU A 28 -14.58 -38.09 18.14
N LEU A 29 -13.45 -38.75 18.36
CA LEU A 29 -12.49 -39.09 17.29
C LEU A 29 -13.09 -39.99 16.20
N ARG A 30 -14.13 -40.76 16.53
CA ARG A 30 -14.86 -41.61 15.58
C ARG A 30 -16.05 -40.90 14.93
N ASN A 31 -16.27 -39.63 15.25
CA ASN A 31 -17.47 -38.85 14.91
C ASN A 31 -18.78 -39.45 15.47
N ASP A 32 -18.70 -40.21 16.58
CA ASP A 32 -19.89 -40.71 17.27
C ASP A 32 -20.59 -39.56 18.01
N SER A 33 -21.93 -39.64 18.14
CA SER A 33 -22.67 -38.69 18.96
C SER A 33 -22.33 -38.85 20.45
N VAL A 34 -22.11 -37.71 21.12
CA VAL A 34 -21.81 -37.62 22.56
C VAL A 34 -22.62 -36.50 23.22
N SER A 35 -22.98 -36.67 24.49
CA SER A 35 -23.71 -35.67 25.28
C SER A 35 -22.76 -34.95 26.23
N LEU A 36 -22.16 -33.85 25.76
CA LEU A 36 -21.20 -33.06 26.55
C LEU A 36 -21.86 -32.32 27.73
N ASP A 37 -23.17 -32.10 27.68
CA ASP A 37 -23.95 -31.45 28.74
C ASP A 37 -24.06 -32.29 30.03
N LEU A 38 -23.65 -33.56 29.99
CA LEU A 38 -23.63 -34.44 31.16
C LEU A 38 -22.47 -34.12 32.12
N TYR A 39 -21.43 -33.42 31.66
CA TYR A 39 -20.31 -32.96 32.49
C TYR A 39 -20.70 -31.66 33.20
N ARG A 40 -21.14 -31.76 34.46
CA ARG A 40 -21.81 -30.63 35.15
C ARG A 40 -20.86 -29.81 36.00
N SER A 41 -19.99 -30.46 36.76
CA SER A 41 -19.07 -29.76 37.65
C SER A 41 -17.89 -29.15 36.90
N LYS A 42 -17.28 -28.10 37.47
CA LYS A 42 -16.06 -27.49 36.92
C LYS A 42 -14.93 -28.53 36.77
N LYS A 43 -14.80 -29.44 37.73
CA LYS A 43 -13.79 -30.51 37.70
C LYS A 43 -14.01 -31.46 36.52
N GLU A 44 -15.22 -32.00 36.36
CA GLU A 44 -15.56 -32.89 35.24
C GLU A 44 -15.29 -32.23 33.87
N LYS A 45 -15.61 -30.95 33.73
CA LYS A 45 -15.35 -30.19 32.48
C LYS A 45 -13.85 -30.01 32.21
N LEU A 46 -13.05 -29.80 33.26
CA LEU A 46 -11.58 -29.70 33.14
C LEU A 46 -10.96 -31.05 32.81
N ASP A 47 -11.40 -32.13 33.46
CA ASP A 47 -10.94 -33.49 33.18
C ASP A 47 -11.25 -33.88 31.71
N LEU A 48 -12.43 -33.48 31.21
CA LEU A 48 -12.80 -33.63 29.80
C LEU A 48 -11.91 -32.81 28.86
N LEU A 49 -11.63 -31.55 29.20
CA LEU A 49 -10.75 -30.70 28.40
C LEU A 49 -9.33 -31.27 28.34
N ASP A 50 -8.80 -31.79 29.45
CA ASP A 50 -7.46 -32.35 29.51
C ASP A 50 -7.34 -33.62 28.65
N ALA A 51 -8.34 -34.50 28.70
CA ALA A 51 -8.41 -35.63 27.78
C ALA A 51 -8.50 -35.19 26.30
N ALA A 52 -9.23 -34.10 26.01
CA ALA A 52 -9.31 -33.57 24.65
C ALA A 52 -7.96 -33.03 24.16
N LEU A 53 -7.22 -32.32 25.02
CA LEU A 53 -5.89 -31.79 24.71
C LEU A 53 -4.88 -32.90 24.47
N GLU A 54 -4.93 -33.99 25.25
CA GLU A 54 -4.08 -35.18 25.07
C GLU A 54 -4.31 -35.86 23.71
N SER A 55 -5.53 -35.78 23.16
CA SER A 55 -5.83 -36.39 21.85
C SER A 55 -5.11 -35.74 20.67
N CYS A 56 -4.62 -34.50 20.84
CA CYS A 56 -3.98 -33.69 19.80
C CYS A 56 -4.83 -33.49 18.52
N ASP A 57 -6.15 -33.72 18.58
CA ASP A 57 -7.07 -33.51 17.47
C ASP A 57 -7.79 -32.17 17.61
N GLY A 58 -7.57 -31.27 16.65
CA GLY A 58 -8.12 -29.91 16.69
C GLY A 58 -9.65 -29.86 16.66
N ASN A 59 -10.32 -30.79 15.98
CA ASN A 59 -11.78 -30.85 15.90
C ASN A 59 -12.38 -31.30 17.23
N VAL A 60 -11.74 -32.26 17.90
CA VAL A 60 -12.14 -32.70 19.23
C VAL A 60 -11.93 -31.60 20.27
N ILE A 61 -10.76 -30.96 20.25
CA ILE A 61 -10.44 -29.84 21.16
C ILE A 61 -11.47 -28.73 21.01
N ILE A 62 -11.76 -28.29 19.78
CA ILE A 62 -12.72 -27.20 19.58
C ILE A 62 -14.14 -27.61 19.98
N ALA A 63 -14.57 -28.84 19.70
CA ALA A 63 -15.89 -29.32 20.11
C ALA A 63 -16.09 -29.26 21.63
N VAL A 64 -15.06 -29.68 22.39
CA VAL A 64 -15.08 -29.60 23.86
C VAL A 64 -15.02 -28.16 24.34
N VAL A 65 -14.13 -27.33 23.78
CA VAL A 65 -14.01 -25.91 24.15
C VAL A 65 -15.31 -25.15 23.94
N LEU A 66 -16.02 -25.36 22.82
CA LEU A 66 -17.32 -24.74 22.55
C LEU A 66 -18.43 -25.27 23.47
N ALA A 67 -18.35 -26.49 23.97
CA ALA A 67 -19.27 -26.99 25.00
C ALA A 67 -19.00 -26.33 26.36
N LEU A 68 -17.74 -26.09 26.68
CA LEU A 68 -17.34 -25.33 27.88
C LEU A 68 -17.80 -23.87 27.79
N GLU A 69 -17.58 -23.19 26.68
CA GLU A 69 -18.03 -21.81 26.44
C GLU A 69 -19.54 -21.65 26.68
N ARG A 70 -20.36 -22.58 26.14
CA ARG A 70 -21.83 -22.53 26.28
C ARG A 70 -22.34 -22.81 27.69
N SER A 71 -21.54 -23.46 28.54
CA SER A 71 -22.00 -24.00 29.83
C SER A 71 -21.32 -23.36 31.04
N LEU A 72 -20.37 -22.45 30.84
CA LEU A 72 -19.64 -21.76 31.89
C LEU A 72 -19.91 -20.25 31.82
N GLU A 73 -19.78 -19.58 32.96
CA GLU A 73 -19.72 -18.12 32.97
C GLU A 73 -18.47 -17.65 32.21
N THR A 74 -18.58 -16.55 31.46
CA THR A 74 -17.51 -16.01 30.62
C THR A 74 -16.20 -15.80 31.39
N SER A 75 -16.27 -15.30 32.63
CA SER A 75 -15.12 -15.09 33.50
C SER A 75 -14.36 -16.40 33.77
N ILE A 76 -15.09 -17.44 34.15
CA ILE A 76 -14.56 -18.78 34.42
C ILE A 76 -13.98 -19.41 33.16
N PHE A 77 -14.69 -19.30 32.03
CA PHE A 77 -14.22 -19.84 30.76
C PHE A 77 -12.90 -19.20 30.31
N LEU A 78 -12.80 -17.87 30.38
CA LEU A 78 -11.58 -17.15 30.02
C LEU A 78 -10.42 -17.49 30.98
N ASP A 79 -10.68 -17.68 32.26
CA ASP A 79 -9.65 -18.12 33.22
C ASP A 79 -9.15 -19.54 32.93
N ILE A 80 -10.01 -20.44 32.43
CA ILE A 80 -9.58 -21.75 31.94
C ILE A 80 -8.70 -21.61 30.70
N LEU A 81 -9.10 -20.77 29.72
CA LEU A 81 -8.29 -20.56 28.51
C LEU A 81 -6.92 -19.96 28.82
N LYS A 82 -6.82 -19.03 29.78
CA LYS A 82 -5.53 -18.49 30.25
C LYS A 82 -4.59 -19.59 30.76
N GLN A 83 -5.15 -20.62 31.42
CA GLN A 83 -4.38 -21.74 31.98
C GLN A 83 -4.07 -22.83 30.96
N LYS A 84 -4.84 -22.91 29.87
CA LYS A 84 -4.76 -23.97 28.85
C LYS A 84 -4.44 -23.35 27.46
N PRO A 85 -3.18 -23.00 27.17
CA PRO A 85 -2.80 -22.22 25.99
C PRO A 85 -3.15 -22.89 24.65
N VAL A 86 -3.07 -24.23 24.57
CA VAL A 86 -3.46 -24.98 23.37
C VAL A 86 -4.95 -24.81 23.08
N ALA A 87 -5.81 -24.93 24.10
CA ALA A 87 -7.25 -24.69 23.97
C ALA A 87 -7.54 -23.24 23.54
N ALA A 88 -6.84 -22.27 24.14
CA ALA A 88 -6.95 -20.87 23.77
C ALA A 88 -6.56 -20.62 22.30
N CYS A 89 -5.50 -21.26 21.80
CA CYS A 89 -5.11 -21.16 20.40
C CYS A 89 -6.18 -21.71 19.45
N HIS A 90 -6.75 -22.88 19.73
CA HIS A 90 -7.83 -23.44 18.92
C HIS A 90 -9.09 -22.57 18.93
N TYR A 91 -9.47 -22.03 20.09
CA TYR A 91 -10.62 -21.13 20.20
C TYR A 91 -10.40 -19.81 19.45
N VAL A 92 -9.22 -19.20 19.57
CA VAL A 92 -8.84 -18.00 18.81
C VAL A 92 -8.87 -18.26 17.31
N ALA A 93 -8.38 -19.41 16.85
CA ALA A 93 -8.44 -19.81 15.43
C ALA A 93 -9.90 -19.97 14.96
N TYR A 94 -10.73 -20.65 15.74
CA TYR A 94 -12.16 -20.81 15.45
C TYR A 94 -12.88 -19.45 15.32
N LEU A 95 -12.62 -18.51 16.23
CA LEU A 95 -13.23 -17.17 16.17
C LEU A 95 -12.74 -16.36 14.95
N LYS A 96 -11.47 -16.54 14.53
CA LYS A 96 -10.93 -15.96 13.30
C LYS A 96 -11.66 -16.52 12.07
N ASP A 97 -11.83 -17.84 11.99
CA ASP A 97 -12.47 -18.52 10.85
C ASP A 97 -13.97 -18.21 10.73
N THR A 98 -14.66 -18.17 11.86
CA THR A 98 -16.10 -17.81 11.92
C THR A 98 -16.34 -16.30 11.82
N LYS A 99 -15.28 -15.48 11.76
CA LYS A 99 -15.33 -14.01 11.67
C LYS A 99 -16.07 -13.35 12.85
N ASN A 100 -16.09 -13.99 14.02
CA ASN A 100 -16.66 -13.41 15.23
C ASN A 100 -15.62 -12.47 15.89
N PHE A 101 -15.39 -11.32 15.26
CA PHE A 101 -14.31 -10.39 15.62
C PHE A 101 -14.52 -9.73 16.99
N ASP A 102 -15.76 -9.54 17.43
CA ASP A 102 -16.07 -8.93 18.73
C ASP A 102 -15.69 -9.87 19.88
N GLN A 103 -16.09 -11.14 19.77
CA GLN A 103 -15.69 -12.18 20.73
C GLN A 103 -14.18 -12.45 20.67
N LEU A 104 -13.60 -12.45 19.46
CA LEU A 104 -12.15 -12.61 19.27
C LEU A 104 -11.36 -11.51 19.98
N THR A 105 -11.78 -10.25 19.82
CA THR A 105 -11.12 -9.11 20.45
C THR A 105 -11.19 -9.21 21.97
N SER A 106 -12.38 -9.50 22.51
CA SER A 106 -12.59 -9.67 23.96
C SER A 106 -11.76 -10.82 24.54
N THR A 107 -11.69 -11.93 23.80
CA THR A 107 -10.88 -13.10 24.18
C THR A 107 -9.39 -12.78 24.18
N LEU A 108 -8.88 -12.15 23.12
CA LEU A 108 -7.46 -11.78 23.02
C LEU A 108 -7.05 -10.78 24.11
N LEU A 109 -7.91 -9.80 24.42
CA LEU A 109 -7.68 -8.88 25.54
C LEU A 109 -7.59 -9.62 26.87
N ALA A 110 -8.52 -10.54 27.15
CA ALA A 110 -8.50 -11.34 28.36
C ALA A 110 -7.26 -12.24 28.46
N LEU A 111 -6.69 -12.67 27.32
CA LEU A 111 -5.45 -13.43 27.24
C LEU A 111 -4.17 -12.56 27.24
N ASN A 112 -4.29 -11.24 27.42
CA ASN A 112 -3.18 -10.27 27.32
C ASN A 112 -2.45 -10.28 25.96
N ARG A 113 -3.14 -10.68 24.88
CA ARG A 113 -2.61 -10.72 23.50
C ARG A 113 -2.95 -9.44 22.74
N THR A 114 -2.56 -8.29 23.30
CA THR A 114 -2.97 -6.96 22.81
C THR A 114 -2.47 -6.65 21.39
N GLU A 115 -1.32 -7.19 21.00
CA GLU A 115 -0.82 -7.04 19.62
C GLU A 115 -1.76 -7.66 18.58
N GLU A 116 -2.30 -8.84 18.88
CA GLU A 116 -3.28 -9.48 18.00
C GLU A 116 -4.62 -8.74 17.98
N VAL A 117 -5.00 -8.10 19.08
CA VAL A 117 -6.19 -7.23 19.11
C VAL A 117 -6.03 -6.10 18.10
N ALA A 118 -4.88 -5.42 18.09
CA ALA A 118 -4.60 -4.36 17.12
C ALA A 118 -4.70 -4.88 15.67
N LEU A 119 -4.13 -6.05 15.37
CA LEU A 119 -4.20 -6.65 14.04
C LEU A 119 -5.63 -7.02 13.63
N VAL A 120 -6.45 -7.53 14.55
CA VAL A 120 -7.87 -7.83 14.30
C VAL A 120 -8.64 -6.55 14.02
N LEU A 121 -8.48 -5.51 14.85
CA LEU A 121 -9.14 -4.22 14.65
C LEU A 121 -8.74 -3.56 13.32
N TYR A 122 -7.46 -3.63 12.96
CA TYR A 122 -6.97 -3.15 11.67
C TYR A 122 -7.59 -3.93 10.49
N SER A 123 -7.61 -5.27 10.57
CA SER A 123 -8.22 -6.13 9.55
C SER A 123 -9.72 -5.85 9.36
N VAL A 124 -10.44 -5.60 10.45
CA VAL A 124 -11.85 -5.17 10.41
C VAL A 124 -11.96 -3.81 9.74
N ALA A 125 -11.13 -2.85 10.11
CA ALA A 125 -11.15 -1.50 9.53
C ALA A 125 -10.93 -1.51 8.01
N CYS A 126 -9.98 -2.30 7.51
CA CYS A 126 -9.70 -2.44 6.08
C CYS A 126 -10.88 -2.95 5.25
N LYS A 127 -11.85 -3.63 5.87
CA LYS A 127 -13.06 -4.14 5.20
C LYS A 127 -14.22 -3.13 5.18
N LYS A 128 -14.11 -2.02 5.92
CA LYS A 128 -15.14 -0.98 6.00
C LYS A 128 -15.05 0.00 4.83
N GLN A 129 -16.16 0.65 4.52
CA GLN A 129 -16.20 1.78 3.59
C GLN A 129 -15.35 2.94 4.13
N PRO A 130 -14.80 3.84 3.29
CA PRO A 130 -13.83 4.82 3.76
C PRO A 130 -14.25 5.69 4.94
N ASN A 131 -15.49 6.20 4.94
CA ASN A 131 -16.00 7.03 6.02
C ASN A 131 -16.11 6.26 7.35
N GLU A 132 -16.54 5.00 7.29
CA GLU A 132 -16.59 4.11 8.46
C GLU A 132 -15.20 3.60 8.86
N ARG A 133 -14.28 3.43 7.89
CA ARG A 133 -12.93 2.92 8.06
C ARG A 133 -12.12 3.81 8.98
N ILE A 134 -12.23 5.14 8.85
CA ILE A 134 -11.55 6.09 9.73
C ILE A 134 -11.91 5.84 11.20
N ALA A 135 -13.20 5.69 11.52
CA ALA A 135 -13.64 5.43 12.89
C ALA A 135 -13.06 4.11 13.44
N HIS A 136 -12.97 3.06 12.63
CA HIS A 136 -12.38 1.78 13.04
C HIS A 136 -10.85 1.84 13.15
N LEU A 137 -10.17 2.57 12.25
CA LEU A 137 -8.74 2.80 12.36
C LEU A 137 -8.39 3.62 13.61
N LYS A 138 -9.21 4.60 14.00
CA LYS A 138 -9.04 5.35 15.26
C LYS A 138 -9.14 4.43 16.48
N LYS A 139 -10.09 3.47 16.49
CA LYS A 139 -10.17 2.43 17.54
C LYS A 139 -8.90 1.56 17.56
N CYS A 140 -8.42 1.13 16.40
CA CYS A 140 -7.16 0.39 16.28
C CYS A 140 -5.98 1.20 16.82
N LEU A 141 -5.85 2.46 16.42
CA LEU A 141 -4.76 3.36 16.83
C LEU A 141 -4.70 3.51 18.35
N ASN A 142 -5.85 3.67 19.02
CA ASN A 142 -5.92 3.76 20.48
C ASN A 142 -5.36 2.53 21.19
N VAL A 143 -5.52 1.34 20.61
CA VAL A 143 -4.91 0.11 21.14
C VAL A 143 -3.40 0.09 20.87
N CYS A 144 -2.99 0.51 19.66
CA CYS A 144 -1.58 0.48 19.26
C CYS A 144 -0.73 1.46 20.09
N THR A 145 -1.25 2.66 20.39
CA THR A 145 -0.52 3.67 21.17
C THR A 145 -0.29 3.27 22.63
N ALA A 146 -1.10 2.36 23.16
CA ALA A 146 -0.93 1.81 24.50
C ALA A 146 0.16 0.71 24.58
N VAL A 147 0.69 0.25 23.44
CA VAL A 147 1.61 -0.89 23.35
C VAL A 147 2.95 -0.45 22.73
N PRO A 148 4.05 -0.41 23.49
CA PRO A 148 5.34 0.08 22.99
C PRO A 148 5.87 -0.67 21.74
N SER A 149 5.67 -1.98 21.65
CA SER A 149 6.08 -2.78 20.49
C SER A 149 5.35 -2.41 19.20
N LEU A 150 4.23 -1.69 19.27
CA LEU A 150 3.42 -1.25 18.14
C LEU A 150 3.66 0.22 17.74
N GLU A 151 4.73 0.88 18.20
CA GLU A 151 4.97 2.29 17.89
C GLU A 151 5.02 2.57 16.38
N ALA A 152 5.81 1.79 15.63
CA ALA A 152 5.93 1.95 14.18
C ALA A 152 4.58 1.70 13.47
N PHE A 153 3.85 0.67 13.91
CA PHE A 153 2.52 0.36 13.39
C PHE A 153 1.52 1.49 13.66
N SER A 154 1.57 2.08 14.86
CA SER A 154 0.75 3.24 15.24
C SER A 154 0.97 4.42 14.31
N LYS A 155 2.25 4.72 13.98
CA LYS A 155 2.59 5.79 13.03
C LYS A 155 1.97 5.53 11.65
N SER A 156 2.11 4.31 11.13
CA SER A 156 1.51 3.94 9.83
C SER A 156 -0.02 3.98 9.84
N VAL A 157 -0.68 3.55 10.92
CA VAL A 157 -2.15 3.64 11.05
C VAL A 157 -2.59 5.11 11.09
N ASN A 158 -1.88 5.95 11.83
CA ASN A 158 -2.17 7.38 11.92
C ASN A 158 -1.97 8.09 10.56
N GLU A 159 -0.88 7.80 9.86
CA GLU A 159 -0.66 8.30 8.49
C GLU A 159 -1.77 7.86 7.53
N TYR A 160 -2.26 6.63 7.66
CA TYR A 160 -3.38 6.16 6.84
C TYR A 160 -4.69 6.88 7.14
N ILE A 161 -4.98 7.16 8.42
CA ILE A 161 -6.14 7.98 8.82
C ILE A 161 -6.03 9.38 8.19
N ASN A 162 -4.88 10.04 8.34
CA ASN A 162 -4.65 11.38 7.81
C ASN A 162 -4.81 11.41 6.27
N LEU A 163 -4.36 10.36 5.58
CA LEU A 163 -4.53 10.23 4.14
C LEU A 163 -6.00 10.11 3.75
N LEU A 164 -6.77 9.24 4.41
CA LEU A 164 -8.20 9.08 4.13
C LEU A 164 -8.98 10.36 4.39
N GLU A 165 -8.74 11.02 5.53
CA GLU A 165 -9.39 12.30 5.88
C GLU A 165 -9.10 13.37 4.82
N ARG A 166 -7.84 13.48 4.37
CA ARG A 166 -7.48 14.40 3.28
C ARG A 166 -8.15 14.02 1.96
N GLN A 167 -8.17 12.73 1.59
CA GLN A 167 -8.77 12.27 0.35
C GLN A 167 -10.27 12.54 0.29
N ILE A 168 -11.00 12.36 1.40
CA ILE A 168 -12.43 12.65 1.48
C ILE A 168 -12.69 14.12 1.18
N VAL A 169 -11.93 15.03 1.81
CA VAL A 169 -12.08 16.48 1.57
C VAL A 169 -11.84 16.86 0.10
N ILE A 170 -10.80 16.28 -0.52
CA ILE A 170 -10.49 16.54 -1.94
C ILE A 170 -11.59 15.96 -2.84
N GLU A 171 -11.98 14.71 -2.58
CA GLU A 171 -12.99 13.99 -3.35
C GLU A 171 -14.34 14.73 -3.33
N ASP A 172 -14.81 15.14 -2.15
CA ASP A 172 -16.09 15.83 -1.99
C ASP A 172 -16.09 17.19 -2.70
N ALA A 173 -14.96 17.92 -2.60
CA ALA A 173 -14.80 19.19 -3.30
C ALA A 173 -14.81 19.01 -4.83
N ASP A 174 -14.08 18.01 -5.34
CA ASP A 174 -14.00 17.74 -6.77
C ASP A 174 -15.35 17.23 -7.33
N GLU A 175 -16.05 16.36 -6.61
CA GLU A 175 -17.39 15.88 -6.99
C GLU A 175 -18.42 17.01 -7.01
N ALA A 176 -18.36 17.95 -6.07
CA ALA A 176 -19.20 19.15 -6.09
C ALA A 176 -18.89 20.02 -7.32
N LEU A 177 -17.60 20.27 -7.59
CA LEU A 177 -17.15 21.03 -8.75
C LEU A 177 -17.59 20.40 -10.08
N ILE A 178 -17.57 19.07 -10.19
CA ILE A 178 -18.01 18.35 -11.40
C ILE A 178 -19.53 18.45 -11.58
N LYS A 179 -20.31 18.31 -10.51
CA LYS A 179 -21.79 18.39 -10.56
C LYS A 179 -22.30 19.79 -10.91
N ASP A 180 -21.64 20.81 -10.39
CA ASP A 180 -22.05 22.21 -10.56
C ASP A 180 -21.53 22.86 -11.85
N ASP A 181 -20.76 22.14 -12.68
CA ASP A 181 -20.13 22.66 -13.91
C ASP A 181 -21.11 22.86 -15.09
N LYS A 182 -22.22 23.58 -14.86
CA LYS A 182 -23.24 23.88 -15.87
C LYS A 182 -22.72 24.73 -17.03
N ASP A 183 -21.68 25.52 -16.78
CA ASP A 183 -21.06 26.45 -17.75
C ASP A 183 -19.78 25.91 -18.41
N GLY A 184 -19.33 24.72 -18.01
CA GLY A 184 -18.08 24.13 -18.51
C GLY A 184 -16.80 24.89 -18.13
N LYS A 185 -16.80 25.54 -16.97
CA LYS A 185 -15.66 26.28 -16.43
C LYS A 185 -14.55 25.35 -15.95
N ASN A 186 -14.88 24.12 -15.52
CA ASN A 186 -13.91 23.14 -15.04
C ASN A 186 -13.29 22.33 -16.19
N LYS A 187 -12.56 23.01 -17.08
CA LYS A 187 -11.95 22.43 -18.29
C LYS A 187 -11.08 21.20 -18.03
N ILE A 188 -10.42 21.13 -16.87
CA ILE A 188 -9.52 20.01 -16.55
C ILE A 188 -10.27 18.69 -16.38
N PHE A 189 -11.42 18.68 -15.70
CA PHE A 189 -12.23 17.48 -15.53
C PHE A 189 -13.01 17.09 -16.79
N GLN A 190 -13.24 18.03 -17.70
CA GLN A 190 -13.78 17.72 -19.02
C GLN A 190 -12.75 17.06 -19.93
N GLN A 191 -11.53 17.62 -19.95
CA GLN A 191 -10.45 17.11 -20.78
C GLN A 191 -9.88 15.79 -20.22
N TYR A 192 -9.86 15.63 -18.89
CA TYR A 192 -9.39 14.45 -18.20
C TYR A 192 -10.43 13.98 -17.17
N PRO A 193 -11.51 13.30 -17.61
CA PRO A 193 -12.58 12.86 -16.73
C PRO A 193 -12.08 12.00 -15.57
N LYS A 194 -12.57 12.34 -14.37
CA LYS A 194 -12.38 11.51 -13.19
C LYS A 194 -13.24 10.25 -13.33
N THR A 195 -12.60 9.09 -13.39
CA THR A 195 -13.27 7.78 -13.60
C THR A 195 -13.28 6.90 -12.36
N ILE A 196 -12.51 7.26 -11.34
CA ILE A 196 -12.34 6.49 -10.12
C ILE A 196 -12.29 7.43 -8.92
N THR A 197 -12.70 6.91 -7.76
CA THR A 197 -12.53 7.63 -6.50
C THR A 197 -11.06 7.73 -6.10
N LEU A 198 -10.70 8.89 -5.54
CA LEU A 198 -9.42 9.14 -4.89
C LEU A 198 -9.33 8.44 -3.52
N ILE A 199 -10.46 8.18 -2.89
CA ILE A 199 -10.50 7.69 -1.52
C ILE A 199 -9.94 6.26 -1.43
N GLY A 200 -9.01 6.06 -0.49
CA GLY A 200 -8.34 4.79 -0.27
C GLY A 200 -7.16 4.52 -1.22
N ARG A 201 -6.81 5.45 -2.11
CA ARG A 201 -5.65 5.32 -2.99
C ARG A 201 -4.33 5.50 -2.20
N PRO A 202 -3.22 4.88 -2.64
CA PRO A 202 -1.91 5.13 -2.02
C PRO A 202 -1.49 6.59 -2.11
N VAL A 203 -0.65 7.05 -1.17
CA VAL A 203 -0.21 8.45 -1.10
C VAL A 203 0.44 8.95 -2.40
N LEU A 204 1.21 8.12 -3.11
CA LEU A 204 1.82 8.49 -4.39
C LEU A 204 0.77 8.63 -5.51
N THR A 205 -0.30 7.83 -5.48
CA THR A 205 -1.43 7.99 -6.39
C THR A 205 -2.21 9.26 -6.08
N THR A 206 -2.39 9.59 -4.79
CA THR A 206 -2.99 10.87 -4.37
C THR A 206 -2.15 12.05 -4.82
N LEU A 207 -0.83 11.97 -4.67
CA LEU A 207 0.08 13.01 -5.17
C LEU A 207 -0.03 13.16 -6.69
N TYR A 208 0.00 12.05 -7.45
CA TYR A 208 -0.19 12.08 -8.90
C TYR A 208 -1.51 12.75 -9.28
N TYR A 209 -2.61 12.37 -8.61
CA TYR A 209 -3.93 12.96 -8.81
C TYR A 209 -3.92 14.47 -8.58
N SER A 210 -3.33 14.91 -7.47
CA SER A 210 -3.16 16.33 -7.16
C SER A 210 -2.28 17.06 -8.17
N CYS A 211 -1.23 16.42 -8.71
CA CYS A 211 -0.45 17.00 -9.79
C CYS A 211 -1.22 17.09 -11.11
N LEU A 212 -2.21 16.22 -11.32
CA LEU A 212 -3.02 16.21 -12.53
C LEU A 212 -4.12 17.27 -12.49
N TYR A 213 -4.80 17.43 -11.36
CA TYR A 213 -5.98 18.30 -11.25
C TYR A 213 -5.74 19.61 -10.53
N HIS A 214 -4.73 19.66 -9.65
CA HIS A 214 -4.59 20.70 -8.61
C HIS A 214 -3.19 21.31 -8.53
N PHE A 215 -2.41 21.20 -9.62
CA PHE A 215 -0.98 21.55 -9.60
C PHE A 215 -0.69 23.01 -9.23
N ASP A 216 -1.56 23.93 -9.64
CA ASP A 216 -1.37 25.36 -9.43
C ASP A 216 -1.88 25.84 -8.06
N LEU A 217 -2.43 24.94 -7.23
CA LEU A 217 -2.90 25.31 -5.91
C LEU A 217 -1.73 25.66 -4.97
N PRO A 218 -1.88 26.71 -4.14
CA PRO A 218 -0.87 27.09 -3.16
C PRO A 218 -0.69 26.00 -2.10
N VAL A 219 0.49 25.96 -1.46
CA VAL A 219 0.90 24.90 -0.51
C VAL A 219 -0.04 24.75 0.70
N ASN A 220 -0.79 25.78 1.06
CA ASN A 220 -1.77 25.73 2.14
C ASN A 220 -3.10 25.06 1.73
N ALA A 221 -3.33 24.80 0.44
CA ALA A 221 -4.51 24.08 -0.03
C ALA A 221 -4.36 22.57 0.16
N TYR A 222 -5.42 21.92 0.64
CA TYR A 222 -5.42 20.47 0.93
C TYR A 222 -5.08 19.60 -0.30
N ALA A 223 -5.57 19.99 -1.48
CA ALA A 223 -5.33 19.27 -2.73
C ALA A 223 -4.00 19.63 -3.40
N SER A 224 -3.23 20.58 -2.87
CA SER A 224 -1.94 20.98 -3.47
C SER A 224 -0.91 19.85 -3.41
N PRO A 225 -0.20 19.56 -4.52
CA PRO A 225 0.89 18.58 -4.52
C PRO A 225 1.98 18.87 -3.49
N LEU A 226 2.30 20.15 -3.27
CA LEU A 226 3.32 20.55 -2.30
C LEU A 226 2.83 20.32 -0.86
N SER A 227 1.54 20.58 -0.59
CA SER A 227 0.93 20.26 0.70
C SER A 227 1.01 18.78 1.03
N ILE A 228 0.70 17.93 0.03
CA ILE A 228 0.78 16.46 0.19
C ILE A 228 2.22 16.02 0.41
N LYS A 229 3.16 16.60 -0.35
CA LYS A 229 4.58 16.30 -0.19
C LYS A 229 5.07 16.58 1.23
N GLU A 230 4.74 17.74 1.78
CA GLU A 230 5.11 18.13 3.14
C GLU A 230 4.40 17.27 4.19
N CYS A 231 3.09 17.06 4.06
CA CYS A 231 2.29 16.34 5.05
C CYS A 231 2.67 14.86 5.19
N PHE A 232 3.15 14.22 4.12
CA PHE A 232 3.49 12.80 4.09
C PHE A 232 4.97 12.53 3.88
N ASN A 233 5.82 13.55 4.10
CA ASN A 233 7.28 13.44 3.98
C ASN A 233 7.74 12.80 2.65
N ILE A 234 7.09 13.15 1.54
CA ILE A 234 7.41 12.60 0.23
C ILE A 234 8.77 13.14 -0.21
N THR A 235 9.67 12.23 -0.59
CA THR A 235 11.01 12.61 -1.05
C THR A 235 10.97 13.43 -2.34
N GLU A 236 11.99 14.26 -2.58
CA GLU A 236 12.13 15.00 -3.85
C GLU A 236 12.06 14.09 -5.07
N LYS A 237 12.66 12.90 -4.97
CA LYS A 237 12.64 11.90 -6.05
C LYS A 237 11.21 11.42 -6.34
N GLN A 238 10.45 11.03 -5.31
CA GLN A 238 9.07 10.60 -5.47
C GLN A 238 8.18 11.75 -5.98
N TYR A 239 8.37 12.95 -5.44
CA TYR A 239 7.63 14.13 -5.86
C TYR A 239 7.86 14.44 -7.33
N ALA A 240 9.12 14.60 -7.74
CA ALA A 240 9.46 14.90 -9.12
C ALA A 240 8.95 13.81 -10.07
N TRP A 241 9.07 12.52 -9.71
CA TRP A 241 8.54 11.44 -10.54
C TRP A 241 7.03 11.58 -10.76
N MET A 242 6.26 11.75 -9.69
CA MET A 242 4.79 11.84 -9.79
C MET A 242 4.34 13.11 -10.49
N ALA A 243 4.94 14.26 -10.17
CA ALA A 243 4.63 15.53 -10.81
C ALA A 243 4.94 15.50 -12.32
N ILE A 244 6.13 15.06 -12.72
CA ILE A 244 6.51 14.98 -14.13
C ILE A 244 5.61 13.99 -14.88
N SER A 245 5.27 12.86 -14.27
CA SER A 245 4.36 11.89 -14.88
C SER A 245 2.98 12.49 -15.16
N ALA A 246 2.39 13.20 -14.19
CA ALA A 246 1.08 13.84 -14.37
C ALA A 246 1.14 15.01 -15.37
N LEU A 247 2.13 15.89 -15.23
CA LEU A 247 2.29 17.05 -16.10
C LEU A 247 2.61 16.67 -17.56
N THR A 248 3.25 15.51 -17.77
CA THR A 248 3.48 14.96 -19.13
C THR A 248 2.14 14.64 -19.79
N SER A 249 1.23 13.99 -19.07
CA SER A 249 -0.11 13.70 -19.61
C SER A 249 -0.92 14.97 -19.88
N LEU A 250 -0.63 16.07 -19.19
CA LEU A 250 -1.22 17.40 -19.45
C LEU A 250 -0.44 18.23 -20.49
N LYS A 251 0.71 17.74 -20.98
CA LYS A 251 1.62 18.47 -21.89
C LYS A 251 2.10 19.81 -21.30
N ARG A 252 2.22 19.90 -19.97
CA ARG A 252 2.64 21.10 -19.23
C ARG A 252 4.17 21.18 -19.14
N TRP A 253 4.82 21.31 -20.30
CA TRP A 253 6.29 21.21 -20.43
C TRP A 253 7.08 22.23 -19.62
N ASN A 254 6.60 23.48 -19.56
CA ASN A 254 7.23 24.52 -18.74
C ASN A 254 7.21 24.15 -17.26
N ASP A 255 6.17 23.45 -16.80
CA ASP A 255 6.02 23.06 -15.40
C ASP A 255 6.88 21.86 -15.05
N ILE A 256 7.05 20.93 -15.99
CA ILE A 256 8.06 19.86 -15.88
C ILE A 256 9.45 20.46 -15.70
N GLU A 257 9.79 21.49 -16.47
CA GLU A 257 11.06 22.20 -16.28
C GLU A 257 11.13 22.83 -14.88
N ARG A 258 10.09 23.56 -14.43
CA ARG A 258 10.04 24.15 -13.09
C ARG A 258 10.24 23.13 -11.98
N VAL A 259 9.66 21.92 -12.11
CA VAL A 259 9.83 20.82 -11.14
C VAL A 259 11.29 20.34 -11.09
N LEU A 260 11.99 20.35 -12.21
CA LEU A 260 13.40 19.95 -12.30
C LEU A 260 14.36 21.08 -11.88
N MET A 261 13.88 22.31 -11.69
CA MET A 261 14.74 23.43 -11.31
C MET A 261 15.16 23.35 -9.85
N SER A 262 16.47 23.19 -9.63
CA SER A 262 17.09 23.17 -8.30
C SER A 262 17.85 24.48 -8.04
N LYS A 263 17.58 25.11 -6.90
CA LYS A 263 18.36 26.26 -6.40
C LYS A 263 19.72 25.76 -5.89
N LYS A 264 20.81 26.32 -6.42
CA LYS A 264 22.16 26.12 -5.89
C LYS A 264 22.37 26.99 -4.65
N LEU A 265 23.33 26.58 -3.82
CA LEU A 265 23.74 27.30 -2.61
C LEU A 265 24.16 28.76 -2.88
N LEU A 266 24.67 29.05 -4.08
CA LEU A 266 25.10 30.39 -4.53
C LEU A 266 24.05 31.12 -5.38
N GLY A 267 22.76 30.78 -5.24
CA GLY A 267 21.64 31.48 -5.90
C GLY A 267 21.42 31.15 -7.38
N GLY A 268 22.33 30.44 -8.04
CA GLY A 268 22.11 29.96 -9.41
C GLY A 268 21.07 28.85 -9.50
N VAL A 269 20.23 28.85 -10.52
CA VAL A 269 19.27 27.75 -10.76
C VAL A 269 19.79 26.84 -11.86
N LYS A 270 19.71 25.52 -11.67
CA LYS A 270 20.00 24.53 -12.73
C LYS A 270 18.93 23.46 -12.79
N ILE A 271 18.71 22.92 -13.99
CA ILE A 271 17.92 21.72 -14.17
C ILE A 271 18.68 20.55 -13.51
N HIS A 272 17.98 19.81 -12.67
CA HIS A 272 18.48 18.67 -11.95
C HIS A 272 17.40 17.60 -11.88
N CYS A 273 17.69 16.41 -12.39
CA CYS A 273 16.81 15.25 -12.25
C CYS A 273 17.18 14.46 -10.98
N PRO A 274 16.28 14.29 -10.00
CA PRO A 274 16.56 13.52 -8.77
C PRO A 274 16.53 11.99 -8.96
N PHE A 275 16.46 11.53 -10.21
CA PHE A 275 16.52 10.13 -10.61
C PHE A 275 17.25 10.02 -11.96
N ALA A 276 17.51 8.79 -12.44
CA ALA A 276 18.27 8.59 -13.66
C ALA A 276 17.60 9.24 -14.88
N TRP A 277 18.38 9.96 -15.69
CA TRP A 277 17.90 10.72 -16.85
C TRP A 277 17.14 9.85 -17.85
N ARG A 278 17.60 8.62 -18.10
CA ARG A 278 16.87 7.67 -18.94
C ARG A 278 15.38 7.54 -18.58
N HIS A 279 15.05 7.54 -17.28
CA HIS A 279 13.67 7.42 -16.83
C HIS A 279 12.90 8.72 -17.07
N LEU A 280 13.55 9.88 -16.95
CA LEU A 280 12.94 11.16 -17.31
C LEU A 280 12.50 11.14 -18.78
N PHE A 281 13.41 10.77 -19.68
CA PHE A 281 13.13 10.71 -21.12
C PHE A 281 12.09 9.64 -21.47
N THR A 282 12.04 8.51 -20.74
CA THR A 282 10.95 7.53 -20.87
C THR A 282 9.60 8.13 -20.47
N ILE A 283 9.53 8.85 -19.34
CA ILE A 283 8.28 9.44 -18.86
C ILE A 283 7.77 10.51 -19.83
N ILE A 284 8.61 11.50 -20.17
CA ILE A 284 8.19 12.65 -20.99
C ILE A 284 7.86 12.29 -22.44
N SER A 285 8.27 11.11 -22.89
CA SER A 285 8.03 10.62 -24.25
C SER A 285 6.96 9.53 -24.32
N ARG A 286 6.29 9.23 -23.19
CA ARG A 286 5.31 8.13 -23.11
C ARG A 286 4.07 8.37 -23.97
N ASP A 287 3.58 9.61 -23.98
CA ASP A 287 2.31 9.97 -24.60
C ASP A 287 2.59 10.72 -25.93
N GLU A 288 2.98 12.00 -25.84
CA GLU A 288 3.43 12.81 -26.98
C GLU A 288 4.83 13.34 -26.69
N ARG A 289 5.65 13.50 -27.75
CA ARG A 289 7.01 13.99 -27.59
C ARG A 289 7.02 15.46 -27.13
N PRO A 290 7.98 15.85 -26.26
CA PRO A 290 8.14 17.25 -25.88
C PRO A 290 8.56 18.11 -27.08
N PRO A 291 8.20 19.41 -27.10
CA PRO A 291 8.69 20.35 -28.10
C PRO A 291 10.21 20.34 -28.18
N LYS A 292 10.76 20.48 -29.40
CA LYS A 292 12.21 20.43 -29.67
C LYS A 292 13.02 21.29 -28.71
N GLU A 293 12.55 22.50 -28.42
CA GLU A 293 13.24 23.43 -27.51
C GLU A 293 13.38 22.87 -26.09
N ILE A 294 12.29 22.33 -25.53
CA ILE A 294 12.28 21.71 -24.19
C ILE A 294 13.14 20.45 -24.21
N LEU A 295 13.00 19.61 -25.23
CA LEU A 295 13.77 18.38 -25.37
C LEU A 295 15.28 18.65 -25.41
N CYS A 296 15.71 19.56 -26.28
CA CYS A 296 17.11 19.97 -26.37
C CYS A 296 17.61 20.57 -25.05
N LYS A 297 16.81 21.38 -24.36
CA LYS A 297 17.16 21.97 -23.06
C LYS A 297 17.37 20.91 -21.99
N LEU A 298 16.48 19.92 -21.90
CA LEU A 298 16.61 18.79 -20.96
C LEU A 298 17.81 17.90 -21.30
N LEU A 299 18.05 17.61 -22.58
CA LEU A 299 19.20 16.83 -23.01
C LEU A 299 20.53 17.53 -22.65
N ARG A 300 20.64 18.85 -22.88
CA ARG A 300 21.83 19.63 -22.48
C ARG A 300 22.09 19.61 -20.98
N ALA A 301 21.07 19.38 -20.15
CA ALA A 301 21.21 19.30 -18.70
C ALA A 301 21.78 17.95 -18.20
N VAL A 302 21.81 16.91 -19.04
CA VAL A 302 22.41 15.60 -18.70
C VAL A 302 23.91 15.76 -18.50
N PRO A 303 24.50 15.54 -17.30
CA PRO A 303 25.90 15.88 -17.04
C PRO A 303 26.91 15.01 -17.81
N ASP A 304 26.64 13.71 -17.90
CA ASP A 304 27.52 12.77 -18.60
C ASP A 304 27.33 12.87 -20.12
N ILE A 305 28.41 13.11 -20.86
CA ILE A 305 28.33 13.35 -22.31
C ILE A 305 27.94 12.06 -23.07
N SER A 306 28.37 10.90 -22.59
CA SER A 306 28.06 9.62 -23.23
C SER A 306 26.59 9.24 -23.03
N GLU A 307 26.07 9.40 -21.81
CA GLU A 307 24.63 9.25 -21.52
C GLU A 307 23.82 10.28 -22.31
N ARG A 308 24.25 11.54 -22.34
CA ARG A 308 23.60 12.61 -23.12
C ARG A 308 23.48 12.24 -24.60
N GLN A 309 24.57 11.78 -25.20
CA GLN A 309 24.58 11.36 -26.61
C GLN A 309 23.68 10.14 -26.84
N CYS A 310 23.72 9.14 -25.94
CA CYS A 310 22.87 7.96 -26.01
C CYS A 310 21.38 8.32 -25.96
N LEU A 311 21.01 9.26 -25.09
CA LEU A 311 19.65 9.79 -24.99
C LEU A 311 19.28 10.61 -26.23
N ALA A 312 20.13 11.53 -26.68
CA ALA A 312 19.89 12.37 -27.84
C ALA A 312 19.67 11.56 -29.12
N ASN A 313 20.38 10.44 -29.29
CA ASN A 313 20.22 9.55 -30.44
C ASN A 313 18.84 8.88 -30.53
N GLN A 314 18.05 8.88 -29.46
CA GLN A 314 16.66 8.38 -29.47
C GLN A 314 15.69 9.41 -30.06
N PHE A 315 16.14 10.65 -30.29
CA PHE A 315 15.31 11.77 -30.71
C PHE A 315 15.90 12.48 -31.95
N PRO A 316 15.54 12.06 -33.17
CA PRO A 316 16.04 12.67 -34.41
C PRO A 316 15.86 14.19 -34.50
N GLU A 317 14.77 14.71 -33.95
CA GLU A 317 14.47 16.15 -33.86
C GLU A 317 15.48 16.95 -33.03
N ALA A 318 16.23 16.28 -32.14
CA ALA A 318 17.26 16.85 -31.28
C ALA A 318 18.68 16.50 -31.76
N SER A 319 18.87 16.16 -33.04
CA SER A 319 20.16 15.79 -33.64
C SER A 319 21.28 16.82 -33.41
N GLU A 320 20.94 18.09 -33.19
CA GLU A 320 21.94 19.11 -32.80
C GLU A 320 22.68 18.76 -31.51
N ILE A 321 22.02 18.10 -30.56
CA ILE A 321 22.65 17.69 -29.30
C ILE A 321 23.65 16.55 -29.54
N THR A 322 23.34 15.62 -30.44
CA THR A 322 24.30 14.59 -30.86
C THR A 322 25.54 15.22 -31.48
N ILE A 323 25.39 16.24 -32.34
CA ILE A 323 26.52 16.99 -32.91
C ILE A 323 27.33 17.68 -31.80
N GLU A 324 26.66 18.39 -30.87
CA GLU A 324 27.31 19.02 -29.71
C GLU A 324 28.14 18.02 -28.89
N CYS A 325 27.60 16.81 -28.63
CA CYS A 325 28.29 15.76 -27.88
C CYS A 325 29.53 15.24 -28.60
N LEU A 326 29.42 14.95 -29.91
CA LEU A 326 30.52 14.43 -30.72
C LEU A 326 31.67 15.43 -30.83
N VAL A 327 31.35 16.72 -30.99
CA VAL A 327 32.33 17.82 -30.96
C VAL A 327 33.00 17.89 -29.58
N ALA A 328 32.24 17.83 -28.49
CA ALA A 328 32.78 17.88 -27.13
C ALA A 328 33.68 16.68 -26.79
N GLN A 329 33.34 15.49 -27.29
CA GLN A 329 34.16 14.27 -27.18
C GLN A 329 35.40 14.30 -28.08
N LYS A 330 35.42 15.21 -29.07
CA LYS A 330 36.44 15.34 -30.11
C LYS A 330 36.47 14.15 -31.07
N ASP A 331 35.34 13.49 -31.28
CA ASP A 331 35.23 12.30 -32.12
C ASP A 331 34.87 12.68 -33.56
N ARG A 332 35.92 12.88 -34.38
CA ARG A 332 35.76 13.29 -35.78
C ARG A 332 35.12 12.19 -36.61
N VAL A 333 35.54 10.95 -36.39
CA VAL A 333 35.09 9.79 -37.17
C VAL A 333 33.59 9.57 -36.96
N ALA A 334 33.13 9.59 -35.71
CA ALA A 334 31.72 9.44 -35.41
C ALA A 334 30.89 10.64 -35.92
N LEU A 335 31.42 11.87 -35.90
CA LEU A 335 30.72 13.03 -36.47
C LEU A 335 30.58 12.92 -38.00
N SER A 336 31.62 12.49 -38.70
CA SER A 336 31.53 12.22 -40.14
C SER A 336 30.54 11.09 -40.46
N ALA A 337 30.56 10.01 -39.68
CA ALA A 337 29.61 8.91 -39.82
C ALA A 337 28.16 9.34 -39.51
N PHE A 338 27.97 10.26 -38.56
CA PHE A 338 26.66 10.82 -38.25
C PHE A 338 26.18 11.76 -39.35
N LEU A 339 27.03 12.65 -39.89
CA LEU A 339 26.71 13.51 -41.03
C LEU A 339 26.21 12.70 -42.23
N ALA A 340 26.84 11.56 -42.53
CA ALA A 340 26.42 10.68 -43.63
C ALA A 340 25.01 10.08 -43.45
N LYS A 341 24.46 10.07 -42.23
CA LYS A 341 23.10 9.61 -41.93
C LYS A 341 22.06 10.74 -41.95
N LEU A 342 22.49 12.00 -41.94
CA LEU A 342 21.59 13.15 -41.96
C LEU A 342 21.07 13.40 -43.38
N THR A 343 19.82 13.83 -43.50
CA THR A 343 19.26 14.25 -44.78
C THR A 343 20.05 15.45 -45.33
N PRO A 344 20.54 15.39 -46.59
CA PRO A 344 21.27 16.50 -47.20
C PRO A 344 20.48 17.81 -47.17
N HIS A 345 21.19 18.94 -47.12
CA HIS A 345 20.63 20.30 -47.12
C HIS A 345 19.71 20.65 -45.94
N THR A 346 19.72 19.85 -44.86
CA THR A 346 19.07 20.21 -43.60
C THR A 346 19.95 21.11 -42.74
N ILE A 347 19.35 21.85 -41.80
CA ILE A 347 20.06 22.69 -40.84
C ILE A 347 21.08 21.85 -40.05
N GLU A 348 20.68 20.65 -39.65
CA GLU A 348 21.50 19.71 -38.90
C GLU A 348 22.71 19.23 -39.73
N ALA A 349 22.52 18.92 -41.02
CA ALA A 349 23.62 18.54 -41.91
C ALA A 349 24.62 19.70 -42.09
N TYR A 350 24.15 20.94 -42.28
CA TYR A 350 25.02 22.11 -42.33
C TYR A 350 25.75 22.36 -41.01
N LYS A 351 25.08 22.19 -39.86
CA LYS A 351 25.71 22.30 -38.54
C LYS A 351 26.84 21.28 -38.36
N ALA A 352 26.60 20.01 -38.73
CA ALA A 352 27.62 18.96 -38.63
C ALA A 352 28.81 19.22 -39.57
N LEU A 353 28.54 19.63 -40.82
CA LEU A 353 29.58 19.98 -41.79
C LEU A 353 30.41 21.18 -41.32
N ASN A 354 29.77 22.24 -40.82
CA ASN A 354 30.44 23.41 -40.28
C ASN A 354 31.29 23.05 -39.06
N ALA A 355 30.80 22.18 -38.17
CA ALA A 355 31.58 21.69 -37.04
C ALA A 355 32.84 20.93 -37.49
N LEU A 356 32.76 20.08 -38.52
CA LEU A 356 33.90 19.35 -39.08
C LEU A 356 34.95 20.29 -39.72
N ASN A 357 34.49 21.34 -40.40
CA ASN A 357 35.36 22.30 -41.09
C ASN A 357 35.91 23.41 -40.18
N ASN A 358 35.39 23.52 -38.95
CA ASN A 358 35.84 24.53 -38.00
C ASN A 358 37.26 24.20 -37.49
N VAL A 359 38.24 24.99 -37.93
CA VAL A 359 39.67 24.86 -37.57
C VAL A 359 39.96 25.04 -36.07
N THR A 360 39.02 25.59 -35.29
CA THR A 360 39.18 25.73 -33.83
C THR A 360 38.89 24.43 -33.08
N ASN A 361 38.21 23.46 -33.70
CA ASN A 361 37.90 22.18 -33.09
C ASN A 361 39.15 21.28 -33.09
N ARG A 362 39.59 20.88 -31.89
CA ARG A 362 40.71 19.94 -31.71
C ARG A 362 40.18 18.51 -31.66
N TRP A 363 40.46 17.70 -32.67
CA TRP A 363 39.99 16.31 -32.77
C TRP A 363 40.92 15.32 -32.06
N LYS A 364 40.35 14.25 -31.50
CA LYS A 364 41.08 13.01 -31.20
C LYS A 364 41.01 12.22 -32.50
N ASN A 365 42.16 11.95 -33.11
CA ASN A 365 42.27 11.29 -34.41
C ASN A 365 41.48 9.98 -34.45
#